data_AF-A0A3E0VZK4-F1
#
_entry.id   AF-A0A3E0VZK4-F1
#
_cell.length_a   1.000
_cell.length_b   1.000
_cell.length_c   1.000
_cell.angle_alpha   90.00
_cell.angle_beta   90.00
_cell.angle_gamma   90.00
#
_symmetry.space_group_name_H-M   'P 1'
#
loop_
_entity.id
_entity.type
_entity.pdbx_description
1 polymer ?
#
loop_
_entity_poly.entity_id
_entity_poly.type
_entity_poly.pdbx_seq_one_letter_code
_entity_poly.pdbx_strand_id
1 'polypeptide(L)'
;MTEMTRTERSDLAGLTRKRATVAKNQARQRAAELTAETEEQLSRVFAAEDVRWQAAIAKAKIALDAANTKIREELGAEGVPDNLLPSLTLGWRGRGESLDPHRRGELRTLARARIDAHLKTALATIEKSSVDVQTQLLAAGLTTGAAQAFLTAMPTPEELLPAVSVDELAIERDRKTNLRSIS
;
A
#
# COMPACT_ATOMS: atom_id res chain seq x y z
N MET A 1 -38.49 7.03 -32.09
CA MET A 1 -37.93 6.56 -30.81
C MET A 1 -38.83 7.10 -29.72
N THR A 2 -39.43 6.24 -28.89
CA THR A 2 -40.31 6.68 -27.81
C THR A 2 -39.48 7.36 -26.74
N GLU A 3 -39.79 8.62 -26.40
CA GLU A 3 -39.10 9.35 -25.34
C GLU A 3 -39.37 8.70 -23.98
N MET A 4 -38.32 8.62 -23.16
CA MET A 4 -38.37 8.04 -21.82
C MET A 4 -39.23 8.91 -20.89
N THR A 5 -40.22 8.31 -20.23
CA THR A 5 -41.11 9.03 -19.32
C THR A 5 -40.35 9.56 -18.11
N ARG A 6 -40.94 10.55 -17.42
CA ARG A 6 -40.36 11.11 -16.18
C ARG A 6 -40.18 10.04 -15.10
N THR A 7 -41.13 9.10 -15.00
CA THR A 7 -41.08 8.00 -14.02
C THR A 7 -39.93 7.04 -14.32
N GLU A 8 -39.80 6.58 -15.55
CA GLU A 8 -38.70 5.69 -15.97
C GLU A 8 -37.33 6.33 -15.71
N ARG A 9 -37.16 7.63 -16.01
CA ARG A 9 -35.92 8.36 -15.72
C ARG A 9 -35.62 8.43 -14.22
N SER A 10 -36.63 8.69 -13.40
CA SER A 10 -36.49 8.72 -11.94
C SER A 10 -36.10 7.35 -11.39
N ASP A 11 -36.74 6.28 -11.87
CA ASP A 11 -36.47 4.91 -11.45
C ASP A 11 -35.05 4.47 -11.85
N LEU A 12 -34.62 4.79 -13.08
CA LEU A 12 -33.27 4.52 -13.55
C LEU A 12 -32.20 5.30 -12.78
N ALA A 13 -32.46 6.56 -12.45
CA ALA A 13 -31.56 7.34 -11.59
C ALA A 13 -31.45 6.72 -10.18
N GLY A 14 -32.58 6.27 -9.62
CA GLY A 14 -32.62 5.55 -8.35
C GLY A 14 -31.85 4.23 -8.38
N LEU A 15 -32.03 3.42 -9.43
CA LEU A 15 -31.30 2.16 -9.64
C LEU A 15 -29.79 2.39 -9.79
N THR A 16 -29.40 3.42 -10.53
CA THR A 16 -28.00 3.81 -10.76
C THR A 16 -27.29 4.13 -9.44
N ARG A 17 -27.95 4.85 -8.53
CA ARG A 17 -27.43 5.12 -7.18
C ARG A 17 -27.29 3.85 -6.35
N LYS A 18 -28.31 2.97 -6.36
CA LYS A 18 -28.27 1.69 -5.65
C LYS A 18 -27.12 0.80 -6.15
N ARG A 19 -26.93 0.71 -7.46
CA ARG A 19 -25.82 -0.01 -8.09
C ARG A 19 -24.46 0.55 -7.67
N ALA A 20 -24.30 1.87 -7.66
CA ALA A 20 -23.06 2.51 -7.19
C ALA A 20 -22.78 2.19 -5.73
N THR A 21 -23.79 2.22 -4.85
CA THR A 21 -23.64 1.81 -3.44
C THR A 21 -23.18 0.36 -3.30
N VAL A 22 -23.79 -0.56 -4.04
CA VAL A 22 -23.40 -1.98 -4.04
C VAL A 22 -21.96 -2.14 -4.53
N ALA A 23 -21.60 -1.54 -5.65
CA ALA A 23 -20.26 -1.62 -6.22
C ALA A 23 -19.19 -1.05 -5.26
N LYS A 24 -19.47 0.07 -4.58
CA LYS A 24 -18.57 0.64 -3.56
C LYS A 24 -18.34 -0.33 -2.40
N ASN A 25 -19.40 -1.00 -1.94
CA ASN A 25 -19.29 -1.99 -0.87
C ASN A 25 -18.48 -3.22 -1.31
N GLN A 26 -18.71 -3.70 -2.53
CA GLN A 26 -17.93 -4.80 -3.13
C GLN A 26 -16.45 -4.43 -3.28
N ALA A 27 -16.14 -3.20 -3.70
CA ALA A 27 -14.76 -2.71 -3.80
C ALA A 27 -14.06 -2.71 -2.43
N ARG A 28 -14.75 -2.24 -1.37
CA ARG A 28 -14.22 -2.27 0.01
C ARG A 28 -14.00 -3.69 0.52
N GLN A 29 -14.95 -4.59 0.25
CA GLN A 29 -14.81 -6.00 0.59
C GLN A 29 -13.57 -6.61 -0.09
N ARG A 30 -13.42 -6.38 -1.41
CA ARG A 30 -12.26 -6.89 -2.14
C ARG A 30 -10.94 -6.32 -1.63
N ALA A 31 -10.90 -5.05 -1.23
CA ALA A 31 -9.70 -4.46 -0.61
C ALA A 31 -9.34 -5.14 0.72
N ALA A 32 -10.34 -5.50 1.54
CA ALA A 32 -10.12 -6.25 2.78
C ALA A 32 -9.59 -7.67 2.50
N GLU A 33 -10.16 -8.36 1.51
CA GLU A 33 -9.69 -9.67 1.05
C GLU A 33 -8.23 -9.61 0.56
N LEU A 34 -7.90 -8.65 -0.29
CA LEU A 34 -6.53 -8.43 -0.78
C LEU A 34 -5.55 -8.17 0.36
N THR A 35 -5.99 -7.46 1.41
CA THR A 35 -5.16 -7.22 2.59
C THR A 35 -4.88 -8.53 3.32
N ALA A 36 -5.90 -9.37 3.54
CA ALA A 36 -5.73 -10.66 4.18
C ALA A 36 -4.87 -11.62 3.35
N GLU A 37 -5.11 -11.70 2.03
CA GLU A 37 -4.31 -12.50 1.10
C GLU A 37 -2.82 -12.09 1.14
N THR A 38 -2.54 -10.78 1.17
CA THR A 38 -1.16 -10.29 1.23
C THR A 38 -0.49 -10.63 2.56
N GLU A 39 -1.19 -10.52 3.69
CA GLU A 39 -0.65 -10.92 5.00
C GLU A 39 -0.36 -12.43 5.05
N GLU A 40 -1.22 -13.25 4.44
CA GLU A 40 -0.99 -14.69 4.33
C GLU A 40 0.25 -15.00 3.46
N GLN A 41 0.38 -14.35 2.31
CA GLN A 41 1.55 -14.50 1.43
C GLN A 41 2.85 -14.11 2.15
N LEU A 42 2.85 -12.96 2.83
CA LEU A 42 4.00 -12.53 3.63
C LEU A 42 4.33 -13.56 4.72
N SER A 43 3.32 -14.05 5.44
CA SER A 43 3.50 -15.08 6.47
C SER A 43 4.17 -16.34 5.92
N ARG A 44 3.72 -16.85 4.76
CA ARG A 44 4.28 -18.05 4.13
C ARG A 44 5.74 -17.85 3.70
N VAL A 45 6.07 -16.71 3.10
CA VAL A 45 7.44 -16.39 2.66
C VAL A 45 8.38 -16.33 3.86
N PHE A 46 8.02 -15.56 4.88
CA PHE A 46 8.88 -15.40 6.05
C PHE A 46 9.03 -16.69 6.87
N ALA A 47 7.97 -17.50 6.98
CA ALA A 47 8.06 -18.80 7.65
C ALA A 47 9.06 -19.75 6.97
N ALA A 48 9.06 -19.79 5.62
CA ALA A 48 10.02 -20.61 4.87
C ALA A 48 11.46 -20.12 5.05
N GLU A 49 11.67 -18.81 5.07
CA GLU A 49 12.98 -18.19 5.28
C GLU A 49 13.50 -18.40 6.71
N ASP A 50 12.63 -18.29 7.72
CA ASP A 50 12.93 -18.58 9.12
C ASP A 50 13.47 -20.02 9.28
N VAL A 51 12.80 -21.02 8.66
CA VAL A 51 13.24 -22.43 8.73
C VAL A 51 14.62 -22.62 8.10
N ARG A 52 14.86 -22.04 6.93
CA ARG A 52 16.16 -22.13 6.23
C ARG A 52 17.28 -21.49 7.05
N TRP A 53 16.99 -20.35 7.67
CA TRP A 53 17.93 -19.64 8.52
C TRP A 53 18.25 -20.40 9.80
N GLN A 54 17.24 -20.93 10.50
CA GLN A 54 17.45 -21.75 11.69
C GLN A 54 18.29 -22.99 11.38
N ALA A 55 18.05 -23.64 10.23
CA ALA A 55 18.85 -24.77 9.78
C ALA A 55 20.32 -24.38 9.51
N ALA A 56 20.56 -23.22 8.90
CA ALA A 56 21.92 -22.72 8.67
C ALA A 56 22.64 -22.37 9.99
N ILE A 57 21.95 -21.72 10.93
CA ILE A 57 22.48 -21.43 12.27
C ILE A 57 22.82 -22.72 13.01
N ALA A 58 21.95 -23.72 12.98
CA ALA A 58 22.18 -24.99 13.64
C ALA A 58 23.44 -25.68 13.11
N LYS A 59 23.63 -25.71 11.78
CA LYS A 59 24.85 -26.25 11.15
C LYS A 59 26.10 -25.49 11.55
N ALA A 60 26.05 -24.15 11.55
CA ALA A 60 27.18 -23.32 11.93
C ALA A 60 27.55 -23.50 13.41
N LYS A 61 26.57 -23.66 14.30
CA LYS A 61 26.80 -23.98 15.72
C LYS A 61 27.48 -25.33 15.90
N ILE A 62 27.00 -26.38 15.22
CA ILE A 62 27.64 -27.71 15.27
C ILE A 62 29.13 -27.61 14.85
N ALA A 63 29.42 -26.89 13.77
CA ALA A 63 30.80 -26.71 13.31
C ALA A 63 31.65 -25.90 14.30
N LEU A 64 31.08 -24.85 14.92
CA LEU A 64 31.74 -24.05 15.95
C LEU A 64 32.06 -24.87 17.20
N ASP A 65 31.10 -25.67 17.66
CA ASP A 65 31.26 -26.52 18.84
C ASP A 65 32.32 -27.58 18.59
N ALA A 66 32.31 -28.21 17.41
CA ALA A 66 33.34 -29.18 17.02
C ALA A 66 34.74 -28.53 16.98
N ALA A 67 34.86 -27.32 16.45
CA ALA A 67 36.13 -26.59 16.41
C ALA A 67 36.63 -26.24 17.83
N ASN A 68 35.73 -25.75 18.71
CA ASN A 68 36.07 -25.44 20.09
C ASN A 68 36.44 -26.68 20.91
N THR A 69 35.81 -27.83 20.65
CA THR A 69 36.20 -29.11 21.26
C THR A 69 37.60 -29.51 20.83
N LYS A 70 37.90 -29.43 19.53
CA LYS A 70 39.22 -29.77 19.00
C LYS A 70 40.34 -28.87 19.57
N ILE A 71 40.11 -27.55 19.65
CA ILE A 71 41.05 -26.60 20.26
C ILE A 71 41.35 -26.99 21.72
N ARG A 72 40.31 -27.34 22.48
CA ARG A 72 40.45 -27.76 23.88
C ARG A 72 41.23 -29.07 24.01
N GLU A 73 40.97 -30.05 23.16
CA GLU A 73 41.66 -31.33 23.17
C GLU A 73 43.15 -31.18 22.82
N GLU A 74 43.47 -30.45 21.75
CA GLU A 74 44.85 -30.27 21.29
C GLU A 74 45.69 -29.47 22.31
N LEU A 75 45.22 -28.31 22.75
CA LEU A 75 45.97 -27.47 23.69
C LEU A 75 45.94 -28.01 25.12
N GLY A 76 44.86 -28.70 25.51
CA GLY A 76 44.79 -29.41 26.79
C GLY A 76 45.82 -30.54 26.88
N ALA A 77 46.05 -31.26 25.77
CA ALA A 77 47.09 -32.29 25.70
C ALA A 77 48.52 -31.72 25.81
N GLU A 78 48.72 -30.45 25.42
CA GLU A 78 49.98 -29.71 25.61
C GLU A 78 50.13 -29.11 27.01
N GLY A 79 49.14 -29.30 27.90
CA GLY A 79 49.16 -28.83 29.28
C GLY A 79 48.73 -27.38 29.47
N VAL A 80 48.08 -26.76 28.48
CA VAL A 80 47.50 -25.42 28.60
C VAL A 80 46.32 -25.46 29.59
N PRO A 81 46.31 -24.65 30.65
CA PRO A 81 45.19 -24.58 31.58
C PRO A 81 43.90 -24.09 30.93
N ASP A 82 42.75 -24.64 31.36
CA ASP A 82 41.42 -24.36 30.78
C ASP A 82 41.07 -22.87 30.68
N ASN A 83 41.52 -22.05 31.63
CA ASN A 83 41.24 -20.60 31.66
C ASN A 83 42.05 -19.80 30.62
N LEU A 84 43.06 -20.41 30.01
CA LEU A 84 43.86 -19.83 28.93
C LEU A 84 43.50 -20.40 27.56
N LEU A 85 42.57 -21.38 27.50
CA LEU A 85 42.16 -21.95 26.23
C LEU A 85 41.40 -20.92 25.39
N PRO A 86 41.85 -20.66 24.15
CA PRO A 86 41.11 -19.82 23.24
C PRO A 86 39.79 -20.49 22.86
N SER A 87 38.79 -19.68 22.52
CA SER A 87 37.54 -20.17 21.93
C SER A 87 37.12 -19.30 20.77
N LEU A 88 36.49 -19.94 19.79
CA LEU A 88 35.82 -19.30 18.69
C LEU A 88 34.40 -18.90 19.13
N THR A 89 34.01 -17.69 18.76
CA THR A 89 32.64 -17.19 18.90
C THR A 89 32.06 -16.86 17.53
N LEU A 90 30.78 -17.15 17.32
CA LEU A 90 30.08 -16.80 16.08
C LEU A 90 29.09 -15.67 16.32
N GLY A 91 29.21 -14.60 15.52
CA GLY A 91 28.28 -13.48 15.49
C GLY A 91 27.81 -13.20 14.07
N TRP A 92 26.52 -12.94 13.89
CA TRP A 92 25.93 -12.59 12.60
C TRP A 92 25.80 -11.07 12.50
N ARG A 93 26.41 -10.45 11.48
CA ARG A 93 26.28 -8.99 11.23
C ARG A 93 24.95 -8.60 10.57
N GLY A 94 24.20 -9.57 10.07
CA GLY A 94 22.84 -9.40 9.59
C GLY A 94 22.12 -10.74 9.60
N ARG A 95 20.83 -10.72 9.95
CA ARG A 95 19.89 -11.74 9.49
C ARG A 95 19.39 -11.16 8.18
N GLY A 96 19.58 -11.83 7.03
CA GLY A 96 19.28 -11.25 5.70
C GLY A 96 17.91 -10.55 5.65
N GLU A 97 17.68 -9.63 4.70
CA GLU A 97 16.50 -8.72 4.64
C GLU A 97 15.15 -9.38 5.00
N SER A 98 14.98 -10.63 4.61
CA SER A 98 13.90 -11.58 4.96
C SER A 98 13.56 -11.71 6.45
N LEU A 99 14.53 -11.58 7.35
CA LEU A 99 14.38 -11.89 8.79
C LEU A 99 14.34 -10.64 9.67
N ASP A 100 14.36 -9.46 9.05
CA ASP A 100 14.27 -8.18 9.76
C ASP A 100 12.79 -7.82 10.02
N PRO A 101 12.35 -7.74 11.29
CA PRO A 101 11.01 -7.28 11.64
C PRO A 101 10.67 -5.90 11.05
N HIS A 102 11.65 -5.02 10.88
CA HIS A 102 11.43 -3.71 10.25
C HIS A 102 11.03 -3.87 8.79
N ARG A 103 11.76 -4.70 8.03
CA ARG A 103 11.45 -4.95 6.62
C ARG A 103 10.06 -5.57 6.43
N ARG A 104 9.66 -6.49 7.33
CA ARG A 104 8.30 -7.05 7.36
C ARG A 104 7.25 -5.95 7.56
N GLY A 105 7.51 -5.01 8.46
CA GLY A 105 6.66 -3.85 8.71
C GLY A 105 6.55 -2.90 7.52
N GLU A 106 7.67 -2.65 6.83
CA GLU A 106 7.70 -1.83 5.62
C GLU A 106 6.86 -2.44 4.50
N LEU A 107 7.02 -3.74 4.24
CA LEU A 107 6.27 -4.44 3.19
C LEU A 107 4.75 -4.44 3.47
N ARG A 108 4.33 -4.61 4.72
CA ARG A 108 2.92 -4.46 5.12
C ARG A 108 2.41 -3.05 4.89
N THR A 109 3.19 -2.05 5.30
CA THR A 109 2.83 -0.64 5.11
C THR A 109 2.68 -0.30 3.63
N LEU A 110 3.63 -0.74 2.81
CA LEU A 110 3.60 -0.56 1.35
C LEU A 110 2.37 -1.24 0.72
N ALA A 111 2.08 -2.49 1.10
CA ALA A 111 0.93 -3.22 0.60
C ALA A 111 -0.39 -2.50 0.92
N ARG A 112 -0.57 -2.07 2.18
CA ARG A 112 -1.76 -1.33 2.61
C ARG A 112 -1.90 -0.01 1.87
N ALA A 113 -0.81 0.74 1.70
CA ALA A 113 -0.82 2.00 0.96
C ALA A 113 -1.25 1.79 -0.51
N ARG A 114 -0.77 0.74 -1.17
CA ARG A 114 -1.15 0.40 -2.55
C ARG A 114 -2.63 -0.01 -2.65
N ILE A 115 -3.10 -0.86 -1.75
CA ILE A 115 -4.50 -1.31 -1.73
C ILE A 115 -5.43 -0.12 -1.47
N ASP A 116 -5.10 0.77 -0.53
CA ASP A 116 -5.87 1.97 -0.24
C ASP A 116 -5.92 2.93 -1.45
N ALA A 117 -4.79 3.16 -2.13
CA ALA A 117 -4.75 3.97 -3.35
C ALA A 117 -5.63 3.38 -4.47
N HIS A 118 -5.58 2.07 -4.67
CA HIS A 118 -6.44 1.38 -5.64
C HIS A 118 -7.92 1.47 -5.25
N LEU A 119 -8.25 1.29 -3.96
CA LEU A 119 -9.61 1.41 -3.47
C LEU A 119 -10.16 2.82 -3.69
N LYS A 120 -9.40 3.86 -3.32
CA LYS A 120 -9.79 5.26 -3.56
C LYS A 120 -10.06 5.54 -5.03
N THR A 121 -9.20 5.03 -5.91
CA THR A 121 -9.37 5.14 -7.36
C THR A 121 -10.65 4.45 -7.82
N ALA A 122 -10.91 3.21 -7.38
CA ALA A 122 -12.10 2.47 -7.73
C ALA A 122 -13.39 3.17 -7.25
N LEU A 123 -13.40 3.66 -6.01
CA LEU A 123 -14.52 4.40 -5.44
C LEU A 123 -14.83 5.67 -6.23
N ALA A 124 -13.79 6.45 -6.58
CA ALA A 124 -13.94 7.65 -7.40
C ALA A 124 -14.50 7.34 -8.78
N THR A 125 -14.00 6.29 -9.45
CA THR A 125 -14.50 5.84 -10.76
C THR A 125 -15.96 5.40 -10.71
N ILE A 126 -16.35 4.65 -9.67
CA ILE A 126 -17.74 4.21 -9.49
C ILE A 126 -18.67 5.42 -9.28
N GLU A 127 -18.26 6.38 -8.46
CA GLU A 127 -19.04 7.59 -8.21
C GLU A 127 -19.19 8.42 -9.48
N LYS A 128 -18.07 8.63 -10.20
CA LYS A 128 -18.06 9.37 -11.47
C LYS A 128 -19.01 8.73 -12.49
N SER A 129 -18.91 7.42 -12.70
CA SER A 129 -19.81 6.71 -13.62
C SER A 129 -21.29 6.81 -13.19
N SER A 130 -21.57 6.77 -11.89
CA SER A 130 -22.94 6.95 -11.37
C SER A 130 -23.49 8.34 -11.65
N VAL A 131 -22.66 9.37 -11.49
CA VAL A 131 -23.01 10.77 -11.77
C VAL A 131 -23.18 10.96 -13.28
N ASP A 132 -22.28 10.45 -14.11
CA ASP A 132 -22.36 10.59 -15.57
C ASP A 132 -23.67 10.01 -16.12
N VAL A 133 -24.07 8.82 -15.67
CA VAL A 133 -25.34 8.20 -16.07
C VAL A 133 -26.54 9.02 -15.57
N GLN A 134 -26.49 9.53 -14.33
CA GLN A 134 -27.55 10.40 -13.82
C GLN A 134 -27.66 11.71 -14.61
N THR A 135 -26.52 12.29 -14.98
CA THR A 135 -26.45 13.51 -15.81
C THR A 135 -27.06 13.26 -17.18
N GLN A 136 -26.75 12.13 -17.83
CA GLN A 136 -27.36 11.74 -19.11
C GLN A 136 -28.88 11.56 -19.01
N LEU A 137 -29.36 10.88 -17.96
CA LEU A 137 -30.79 10.69 -17.71
C LEU A 137 -31.52 12.02 -17.46
N LEU A 138 -30.88 12.95 -16.75
CA LEU A 138 -31.43 14.28 -16.49
C LEU A 138 -31.44 15.13 -17.77
N ALA A 139 -30.31 15.22 -18.46
CA ALA A 139 -30.14 16.01 -19.68
C ALA A 139 -31.16 15.60 -20.78
N ALA A 140 -31.44 14.30 -20.92
CA ALA A 140 -32.44 13.78 -21.85
C ALA A 140 -33.87 14.30 -21.60
N GLY A 141 -34.15 14.87 -20.42
CA GLY A 141 -35.46 15.46 -20.12
C GLY A 141 -35.43 16.96 -19.82
N LEU A 142 -34.31 17.64 -20.04
CA LEU A 142 -34.24 19.10 -19.95
C LEU A 142 -34.65 19.71 -21.29
N THR A 143 -35.87 20.26 -21.33
CA THR A 143 -36.45 20.85 -22.55
C THR A 143 -36.25 22.36 -22.66
N THR A 144 -35.77 23.02 -21.60
CA THR A 144 -35.55 24.47 -21.59
C THR A 144 -34.06 24.81 -21.70
N GLY A 145 -33.74 25.86 -22.47
CA GLY A 145 -32.35 26.32 -22.64
C GLY A 145 -31.70 26.77 -21.32
N ALA A 146 -32.48 27.35 -20.40
CA ALA A 146 -32.01 27.73 -19.07
C ALA A 146 -31.55 26.53 -18.23
N ALA A 147 -32.27 25.40 -18.30
CA ALA A 147 -31.89 24.20 -17.55
C ALA A 147 -30.67 23.50 -18.16
N GLN A 148 -30.53 23.50 -19.49
CA GLN A 148 -29.35 22.97 -20.16
C GLN A 148 -28.09 23.79 -19.84
N ALA A 149 -28.18 25.13 -19.90
CA ALA A 149 -27.07 26.02 -19.57
C ALA A 149 -26.59 25.87 -18.12
N PHE A 150 -27.52 25.67 -17.17
CA PHE A 150 -27.18 25.41 -15.78
C PHE A 150 -26.35 24.12 -15.62
N LEU A 151 -26.71 23.06 -16.35
CA LEU A 151 -26.00 21.78 -16.29
C LEU A 151 -24.58 21.88 -16.87
N THR A 152 -24.37 22.71 -17.90
CA THR A 152 -23.05 22.93 -18.51
C THR A 152 -22.14 23.84 -17.67
N ALA A 153 -22.69 24.68 -16.80
CA ALA A 153 -21.92 25.61 -15.97
C ALA A 153 -21.32 24.97 -14.70
N MET A 154 -21.56 23.68 -14.46
CA MET A 154 -21.02 23.00 -13.27
C MET A 154 -19.51 22.77 -13.41
N PRO A 155 -18.70 23.15 -12.41
CA PRO A 155 -17.25 23.03 -12.48
C PRO A 155 -16.80 21.57 -12.38
N THR A 156 -15.67 21.27 -13.04
CA THR A 156 -15.04 19.95 -13.01
C THR A 156 -14.10 19.79 -11.81
N PRO A 157 -13.83 18.56 -11.33
CA PRO A 157 -12.85 18.34 -10.28
C PRO A 157 -11.46 18.90 -10.61
N GLU A 158 -11.04 18.83 -11.86
CA GLU A 158 -9.75 19.36 -12.34
C GLU A 158 -9.67 20.89 -12.25
N GLU A 159 -10.80 21.60 -12.45
CA GLU A 159 -10.89 23.05 -12.23
C GLU A 159 -10.85 23.43 -10.74
N LEU A 160 -11.35 22.56 -9.86
CA LEU A 160 -11.36 22.77 -8.42
C LEU A 160 -10.06 22.32 -7.73
N LEU A 161 -9.28 21.45 -8.38
CA LEU A 161 -8.05 20.84 -7.88
C LEU A 161 -7.00 20.81 -9.01
N PRO A 162 -6.42 21.97 -9.37
CA PRO A 162 -5.41 22.03 -10.42
C PRO A 162 -4.18 21.20 -10.02
N ALA A 163 -3.54 20.59 -11.01
CA ALA A 163 -2.34 19.81 -10.81
C ALA A 163 -1.23 20.69 -10.22
N VAL A 164 -0.66 20.27 -9.09
CA VAL A 164 0.47 20.97 -8.46
C VAL A 164 1.76 20.44 -9.09
N SER A 165 2.52 21.33 -9.73
CA SER A 165 3.83 20.99 -10.28
C SER A 165 4.95 21.15 -9.26
N VAL A 166 6.04 20.38 -9.42
CA VAL A 166 7.24 20.51 -8.58
C VAL A 166 7.88 21.89 -8.76
N ASP A 167 7.78 22.47 -9.95
CA ASP A 167 8.30 23.80 -10.26
C ASP A 167 7.54 24.89 -9.50
N GLU A 168 6.21 24.80 -9.39
CA GLU A 168 5.41 25.71 -8.56
C GLU A 168 5.77 25.61 -7.08
N LEU A 169 6.02 24.39 -6.59
CA LEU A 169 6.46 24.19 -5.20
C LEU A 169 7.85 24.79 -4.94
N ALA A 170 8.75 24.72 -5.91
CA ALA A 170 10.07 25.34 -5.83
C ALA A 170 9.98 26.87 -5.81
N ILE A 171 9.13 27.46 -6.65
CA ILE A 171 8.87 28.91 -6.69
C ILE A 171 8.29 29.38 -5.34
N GLU A 172 7.32 28.67 -4.78
CA GLU A 172 6.69 29.01 -3.49
C GLU A 172 7.68 28.93 -2.31
N ARG A 173 8.60 27.94 -2.35
CA ARG A 173 9.71 27.82 -1.39
C ARG A 173 10.64 29.04 -1.48
N ASP A 174 11.04 29.43 -2.69
CA ASP A 174 11.99 30.52 -2.90
C ASP A 174 11.37 31.87 -2.51
N ARG A 175 10.07 32.05 -2.77
CA ARG A 175 9.28 33.20 -2.30
C ARG A 175 9.23 33.30 -0.78
N LYS A 176 9.00 32.20 -0.06
CA LYS A 176 9.02 32.17 1.41
C LYS A 176 10.42 32.41 1.99
N THR A 177 11.46 31.98 1.29
CA THR A 177 12.85 32.20 1.70
C THR A 177 13.20 33.69 1.59
N ASN A 178 12.80 34.34 0.49
CA ASN A 178 12.99 35.78 0.30
C ASN A 178 12.18 36.67 1.25
N LEU A 179 11.00 36.23 1.70
CA LEU A 179 10.21 36.95 2.70
C LEU A 179 10.80 36.85 4.11
N ARG A 180 11.60 35.81 4.41
CA ARG A 180 12.27 35.63 5.70
C ARG A 180 13.60 36.36 5.81
N SER A 181 14.19 36.77 4.70
CA SER A 181 15.44 37.55 4.66
C SER A 181 15.24 39.07 4.68
N ILE A 182 13.99 39.53 4.73
CA ILE A 182 13.61 40.97 4.78
C ILE A 182 13.02 41.36 6.15
N SER A 183 12.81 40.40 7.07
CA SER A 183 12.41 40.63 8.48
C SER A 183 13.60 40.41 9.42
#